data_AF-A0A9W4UKS6-F1
#
_entry.id   AF-A0A9W4UKS6-F1
#
_cell.length_a   1.000
_cell.length_b   1.000
_cell.length_c   1.000
_cell.angle_alpha   90.00
_cell.angle_beta   90.00
_cell.angle_gamma   90.00
#
_symmetry.space_group_name_H-M   'P 1'
#
loop_
_entity.id
_entity.type
_entity.pdbx_description
1 polymer ?
#
loop_
_entity_poly.entity_id
_entity_poly.type
_entity_poly.pdbx_seq_one_letter_code
_entity_poly.pdbx_strand_id
1 'polypeptide(L)'
;MPTPKRISRTLPASSPRPLLLSPSRTKALQTKLVPAHRDAPVQTLKSRDARPRRYSTSGVSKTYRSVFPRSFKRDPIVITRAEKHYLISEDGRKIYDASGGAAVSCLGPGPNKKVTKAIVKQLHRVPYVNSNEMTCRIVKRYAEALLATTWGHLVSCVFYSSGKYISESHTRYSLTRCRDCKC
;
A
#
# COMPACT_ATOMS: atom_id res chain seq x y z
N MET A 1 21.37 11.62 -42.39
CA MET A 1 20.55 11.84 -41.18
C MET A 1 19.65 13.06 -41.42
N PRO A 2 18.32 12.89 -41.54
CA PRO A 2 17.42 14.02 -41.69
C PRO A 2 17.00 14.54 -40.31
N THR A 3 17.18 15.83 -40.07
CA THR A 3 16.72 16.55 -38.87
C THR A 3 15.18 16.64 -38.84
N PRO A 4 14.52 16.48 -37.69
CA PRO A 4 13.06 16.60 -37.62
C PRO A 4 12.62 18.07 -37.81
N LYS A 5 11.76 18.31 -38.79
CA LYS A 5 11.11 19.60 -39.06
C LYS A 5 10.20 19.97 -37.87
N ARG A 6 10.45 21.15 -37.29
CA ARG A 6 9.65 21.77 -36.22
C ARG A 6 8.29 22.22 -36.77
N ILE A 7 7.25 21.43 -36.56
CA ILE A 7 5.86 21.82 -36.86
C ILE A 7 5.35 22.68 -35.70
N SER A 8 5.46 24.00 -35.82
CA SER A 8 4.83 24.95 -34.90
C SER A 8 3.33 25.05 -35.22
N ARG A 9 2.52 24.25 -34.54
CA ARG A 9 1.07 24.47 -34.49
C ARG A 9 0.75 25.49 -33.40
N THR A 10 0.51 26.73 -33.82
CA THR A 10 -0.13 27.76 -33.01
C THR A 10 -1.57 27.34 -32.72
N LEU A 11 -1.84 26.94 -31.48
CA LEU A 11 -3.21 26.74 -31.00
C LEU A 11 -3.87 28.12 -30.80
N PRO A 12 -5.12 28.35 -31.24
CA PRO A 12 -5.82 29.59 -30.93
C PRO A 12 -6.09 29.67 -29.42
N ALA A 13 -5.72 30.80 -28.83
CA ALA A 13 -5.98 31.11 -27.43
C ALA A 13 -7.49 31.27 -27.20
N SER A 14 -8.13 30.23 -26.67
CA SER A 14 -9.47 30.37 -26.08
C SER A 14 -9.32 30.91 -24.66
N SER A 15 -9.73 32.16 -24.48
CA SER A 15 -9.85 32.80 -23.16
C SER A 15 -10.80 31.99 -22.26
N PRO A 16 -10.43 31.69 -21.00
CA PRO A 16 -11.34 31.04 -20.07
C PRO A 16 -12.47 32.00 -19.70
N ARG A 17 -13.72 31.64 -20.03
CA ARG A 17 -14.91 32.32 -19.48
C ARG A 17 -14.95 32.08 -17.97
N PRO A 18 -15.08 33.11 -17.13
CA PRO A 18 -15.28 32.92 -15.71
C PRO A 18 -16.67 32.32 -15.48
N LEU A 19 -16.72 31.08 -14.98
CA LEU A 19 -17.94 30.50 -14.43
C LEU A 19 -18.22 31.21 -13.10
N LEU A 20 -19.17 32.15 -13.10
CA LEU A 20 -19.75 32.68 -11.88
C LEU A 20 -20.43 31.53 -11.12
N LEU A 21 -19.78 31.06 -10.06
CA LEU A 21 -20.40 30.20 -9.06
C LEU A 21 -21.31 31.07 -8.20
N SER A 22 -22.62 30.86 -8.28
CA SER A 22 -23.57 31.47 -7.35
C SER A 22 -23.37 30.89 -5.95
N PRO A 23 -23.51 31.69 -4.87
CA PRO A 23 -23.39 31.18 -3.51
C PRO A 23 -24.66 30.42 -3.13
N SER A 24 -24.70 29.11 -3.40
CA SER A 24 -25.70 28.20 -2.86
C SER A 24 -25.37 27.88 -1.40
N ARG A 25 -26.10 28.56 -0.49
CA ARG A 25 -26.37 28.20 0.92
C ARG A 25 -25.60 26.98 1.46
N THR A 26 -24.47 27.22 2.13
CA THR A 26 -23.92 26.27 3.11
C THR A 26 -24.89 26.17 4.28
N LYS A 27 -25.70 25.11 4.33
CA LYS A 27 -26.31 24.66 5.59
C LYS A 27 -25.19 24.03 6.43
N ALA A 28 -24.88 24.65 7.56
CA ALA A 28 -24.06 24.04 8.60
C ALA A 28 -24.70 22.72 9.03
N LEU A 29 -24.06 21.60 8.72
CA LEU A 29 -24.43 20.31 9.28
C LEU A 29 -23.84 20.27 10.71
N GLN A 30 -24.62 20.76 11.68
CA GLN A 30 -24.37 20.47 13.09
C GLN A 30 -24.50 18.96 13.30
N THR A 31 -23.38 18.29 13.57
CA THR A 31 -23.40 16.99 14.25
C THR A 31 -23.96 17.21 15.65
N LYS A 32 -25.28 17.01 15.81
CA LYS A 32 -25.89 16.88 17.13
C LYS A 32 -25.30 15.63 17.79
N LEU A 33 -24.56 15.82 18.88
CA LEU A 33 -24.28 14.79 19.86
C LEU A 33 -25.61 14.16 20.30
N VAL A 34 -25.71 12.84 20.19
CA VAL A 34 -26.85 12.05 20.67
C VAL A 34 -26.80 12.03 22.20
N PRO A 35 -27.89 12.37 22.91
CA PRO A 35 -27.92 12.24 24.36
C PRO A 35 -27.94 10.77 24.78
N ALA A 36 -27.19 10.46 25.84
CA ALA A 36 -27.20 9.15 26.49
C ALA A 36 -28.63 8.77 26.90
N HIS A 37 -29.15 7.68 26.34
CA HIS A 37 -30.44 7.12 26.72
C HIS A 37 -30.30 6.48 28.12
N ARG A 38 -30.87 7.13 29.13
CA ARG A 38 -31.05 6.59 30.48
C ARG A 38 -31.94 5.33 30.43
N ASP A 39 -31.42 4.26 31.02
CA ASP A 39 -32.09 3.18 31.76
C ASP A 39 -33.50 2.77 31.33
N ALA A 40 -33.59 1.75 30.45
CA ALA A 40 -34.79 0.91 30.33
C ALA A 40 -34.60 -0.34 31.22
N PRO A 41 -35.60 -0.77 32.01
CA PRO A 41 -35.47 -1.93 32.89
C PRO A 41 -35.41 -3.22 32.07
N VAL A 42 -34.31 -3.97 32.22
CA VAL A 42 -34.12 -5.30 31.66
C VAL A 42 -35.08 -6.27 32.37
N GLN A 43 -36.08 -6.78 31.65
CA GLN A 43 -36.94 -7.84 32.15
C GLN A 43 -36.12 -9.12 32.32
N THR A 44 -35.99 -9.58 33.56
CA THR A 44 -35.27 -10.81 33.91
C THR A 44 -36.15 -12.01 33.61
N LEU A 45 -35.88 -12.73 32.52
CA LEU A 45 -36.48 -14.03 32.26
C LEU A 45 -35.98 -15.03 33.31
N LYS A 46 -36.89 -15.59 34.12
CA LYS A 46 -36.57 -16.64 35.10
C LYS A 46 -36.14 -17.90 34.36
N SER A 47 -34.84 -18.20 34.39
CA SER A 47 -34.28 -19.43 33.82
C SER A 47 -34.78 -20.66 34.57
N ARG A 48 -35.57 -21.50 33.90
CA ARG A 48 -35.90 -22.85 34.37
C ARG A 48 -34.63 -23.71 34.42
N ASP A 49 -34.58 -24.60 35.41
CA ASP A 49 -33.46 -25.41 35.86
C ASP A 49 -32.60 -26.02 34.73
N ALA A 50 -31.49 -25.36 34.40
CA ALA A 50 -30.39 -25.96 33.67
C ALA A 50 -29.36 -26.46 34.69
N ARG A 51 -29.35 -27.76 34.99
CA ARG A 51 -28.26 -28.38 35.75
C ARG A 51 -26.93 -27.95 35.12
N PRO A 52 -25.98 -27.37 35.88
CA PRO A 52 -24.70 -26.97 35.30
C PRO A 52 -23.97 -28.25 34.89
N ARG A 53 -23.85 -28.45 33.58
CA ARG A 53 -22.94 -29.45 33.02
C ARG A 53 -21.53 -29.00 33.43
N ARG A 54 -20.97 -29.64 34.46
CA ARG A 54 -19.61 -29.35 34.95
C ARG A 54 -18.64 -29.60 33.80
N TYR A 55 -18.26 -28.54 33.09
CA TYR A 55 -17.14 -28.61 32.15
C TYR A 55 -15.90 -28.74 33.02
N SER A 56 -15.19 -29.87 32.91
CA SER A 56 -13.92 -30.05 33.58
C SER A 56 -12.99 -28.91 33.16
N THR A 57 -12.63 -28.03 34.10
CA THR A 57 -11.62 -26.98 33.91
C THR A 57 -10.20 -27.54 34.02
N SER A 58 -10.02 -28.83 33.72
CA SER A 58 -8.72 -29.47 33.69
C SER A 58 -7.90 -28.94 32.52
N GLY A 59 -7.18 -27.84 32.79
CA GLY A 59 -5.86 -27.52 32.23
C GLY A 59 -5.67 -27.74 30.74
N VAL A 60 -6.41 -27.02 29.89
CA VAL A 60 -5.95 -26.82 28.51
C VAL A 60 -4.84 -25.77 28.56
N SER A 61 -3.57 -26.23 28.55
CA SER A 61 -2.45 -25.34 28.28
C SER A 61 -2.69 -24.65 26.93
N LYS A 62 -2.97 -23.34 26.96
CA LYS A 62 -3.12 -22.56 25.73
C LYS A 62 -1.74 -22.43 25.08
N THR A 63 -1.38 -23.37 24.21
CA THR A 63 -0.33 -23.15 23.22
C THR A 63 -0.85 -22.14 22.20
N TYR A 64 -0.69 -20.84 22.48
CA TYR A 64 -1.06 -19.80 21.52
C TYR A 64 0.16 -19.47 20.65
N ARG A 65 -0.01 -19.51 19.33
CA ARG A 65 0.95 -18.93 18.39
C ARG A 65 0.66 -17.44 18.27
N SER A 66 1.66 -16.59 18.44
CA SER A 66 1.55 -15.14 18.23
C SER A 66 1.42 -14.77 16.75
N VAL A 67 1.95 -15.62 15.85
CA VAL A 67 1.94 -15.43 14.40
C VAL A 67 1.12 -16.54 13.74
N PHE A 68 0.16 -16.16 12.90
CA PHE A 68 -0.60 -17.11 12.09
C PHE A 68 0.26 -17.62 10.92
N PRO A 69 0.61 -18.92 10.86
CA PRO A 69 1.54 -19.42 9.86
C PRO A 69 0.85 -19.61 8.49
N ARG A 70 1.61 -19.46 7.41
CA ARG A 70 1.14 -19.81 6.05
C ARG A 70 0.94 -21.31 5.85
N SER A 71 1.60 -22.14 6.66
CA SER A 71 1.49 -23.60 6.63
C SER A 71 1.57 -24.16 8.05
N PHE A 72 0.67 -25.10 8.40
CA PHE A 72 0.67 -25.77 9.70
C PHE A 72 1.52 -27.05 9.74
N LYS A 73 2.08 -27.46 8.59
CA LYS A 73 2.85 -28.72 8.48
C LYS A 73 4.24 -28.62 9.09
N ARG A 74 4.77 -27.42 9.23
CA ARG A 74 6.16 -27.16 9.67
C ARG A 74 6.27 -25.77 10.26
N ASP A 75 7.13 -25.63 11.25
CA ASP A 75 7.48 -24.32 11.77
C ASP A 75 8.30 -23.52 10.76
N PRO A 76 8.08 -22.20 10.67
CA PRO A 76 8.90 -21.33 9.86
C PRO A 76 10.31 -21.23 10.45
N ILE A 77 11.32 -21.20 9.59
CA ILE A 77 12.71 -20.93 10.00
C ILE A 77 12.79 -19.46 10.43
N VAL A 78 13.32 -19.21 11.63
CA VAL A 78 13.51 -17.85 12.17
C VAL A 78 14.85 -17.31 11.69
N ILE A 79 14.82 -16.18 10.97
CA ILE A 79 16.03 -15.50 10.48
C ILE A 79 16.35 -14.34 11.43
N THR A 80 17.58 -14.31 11.95
CA THR A 80 18.03 -13.27 12.90
C THR A 80 18.85 -12.17 12.24
N ARG A 81 19.57 -12.51 11.16
CA ARG A 81 20.43 -11.55 10.44
C ARG A 81 20.54 -11.90 8.96
N ALA A 82 20.84 -10.91 8.15
CA ALA A 82 21.22 -11.09 6.75
C ALA A 82 22.52 -10.36 6.43
N GLU A 83 23.38 -10.98 5.63
CA GLU A 83 24.66 -10.43 5.20
C GLU A 83 24.93 -10.78 3.74
N LYS A 84 25.13 -9.75 2.91
CA LYS A 84 25.31 -9.92 1.46
C LYS A 84 24.18 -10.79 0.89
N HIS A 85 24.50 -12.00 0.42
CA HIS A 85 23.59 -12.99 -0.16
C HIS A 85 23.18 -14.12 0.78
N TYR A 86 23.42 -13.97 2.09
CA TYR A 86 23.16 -15.01 3.08
C TYR A 86 22.15 -14.54 4.13
N LEU A 87 21.30 -15.48 4.54
CA LEU A 87 20.42 -15.40 5.70
C LEU A 87 21.01 -16.25 6.82
N ILE A 88 20.97 -15.75 8.05
CA ILE A 88 21.47 -16.44 9.23
C ILE A 88 20.26 -16.78 10.09
N SER A 89 20.04 -18.09 10.29
CA SER A 89 18.98 -18.61 11.16
C SER A 89 19.30 -18.37 12.63
N GLU A 90 18.27 -18.37 13.47
CA GLU A 90 18.41 -18.45 14.92
C GLU A 90 19.21 -19.70 15.35
N ASP A 91 19.03 -20.81 14.65
CA ASP A 91 19.80 -22.05 14.84
C ASP A 91 21.26 -21.98 14.36
N GLY A 92 21.75 -20.80 13.96
CA GLY A 92 23.11 -20.57 13.47
C GLY A 92 23.37 -21.01 12.02
N ARG A 93 22.38 -21.57 11.32
CA ARG A 93 22.52 -21.99 9.92
C ARG A 93 22.68 -20.79 9.00
N LYS A 94 23.65 -20.86 8.09
CA LYS A 94 23.87 -19.87 7.03
C LYS A 94 23.26 -20.36 5.72
N ILE A 95 22.18 -19.73 5.29
CA ILE A 95 21.40 -20.10 4.11
C ILE A 95 21.74 -19.12 2.97
N TYR A 96 22.18 -19.65 1.83
CA TYR A 96 22.41 -18.83 0.64
C TYR A 96 21.10 -18.54 -0.09
N ASP A 97 20.83 -17.26 -0.35
CA ASP A 97 19.64 -16.82 -1.08
C ASP A 97 19.95 -16.73 -2.58
N ALA A 98 19.76 -17.84 -3.29
CA ALA A 98 19.95 -17.91 -4.74
C ALA A 98 18.78 -17.31 -5.54
N SER A 99 17.59 -17.20 -4.94
CA SER A 99 16.37 -16.72 -5.61
C SER A 99 16.07 -15.24 -5.37
N GLY A 100 16.81 -14.58 -4.47
CA GLY A 100 16.47 -13.23 -4.00
C GLY A 100 15.15 -13.20 -3.23
N GLY A 101 14.87 -14.27 -2.48
CA GLY A 101 13.58 -14.56 -1.85
C GLY A 101 12.54 -14.94 -2.90
N ALA A 102 11.51 -14.11 -3.06
CA ALA A 102 10.51 -14.24 -4.12
C ALA A 102 10.87 -13.36 -5.35
N ALA A 103 12.15 -13.36 -5.74
CA ALA A 103 12.71 -12.47 -6.77
C ALA A 103 12.56 -10.97 -6.45
N VAL A 104 12.66 -10.59 -5.17
CA VAL A 104 12.52 -9.20 -4.70
C VAL A 104 13.87 -8.56 -4.40
N SER A 105 14.77 -9.30 -3.77
CA SER A 105 16.02 -8.73 -3.24
C SER A 105 17.18 -8.84 -4.24
N CYS A 106 17.11 -8.08 -5.34
CA CYS A 106 18.14 -8.10 -6.39
C CYS A 106 19.55 -7.71 -5.90
N LEU A 107 19.64 -6.95 -4.80
CA LEU A 107 20.91 -6.55 -4.17
C LEU A 107 21.37 -7.52 -3.06
N GLY A 108 20.69 -8.67 -2.92
CA GLY A 108 20.83 -9.58 -1.80
C GLY A 108 19.95 -9.19 -0.60
N PRO A 109 19.69 -10.12 0.34
CA PRO A 109 18.90 -9.87 1.54
C PRO A 109 19.62 -9.02 2.61
N GLY A 110 20.94 -8.84 2.50
CA GLY A 110 21.71 -8.03 3.45
C GLY A 110 21.43 -6.52 3.31
N PRO A 111 21.65 -5.73 4.39
CA PRO A 111 21.43 -4.29 4.36
C PRO A 111 22.43 -3.57 3.44
N ASN A 112 21.91 -2.76 2.52
CA ASN A 112 22.73 -1.88 1.68
C ASN A 112 22.87 -0.49 2.33
N LYS A 113 24.09 -0.15 2.78
CA LYS A 113 24.37 1.12 3.50
C LYS A 113 23.90 2.37 2.76
N LYS A 114 24.02 2.40 1.43
CA LYS A 114 23.60 3.55 0.60
C LYS A 114 22.07 3.71 0.63
N VAL A 115 21.34 2.59 0.49
CA VAL A 115 19.88 2.56 0.52
C VAL A 115 19.35 2.90 1.92
N THR A 116 19.90 2.27 2.97
CA THR A 116 19.51 2.55 4.36
C THR A 116 19.68 4.03 4.71
N LYS A 117 20.81 4.64 4.36
CA LYS A 117 21.05 6.08 4.59
C LYS A 117 20.05 6.96 3.84
N ALA A 118 19.69 6.59 2.61
CA ALA A 118 18.71 7.33 1.82
C ALA A 118 17.29 7.24 2.43
N ILE A 119 16.88 6.06 2.89
CA ILE A 119 15.59 5.84 3.56
C ILE A 119 15.51 6.67 4.85
N VAL A 120 16.51 6.55 5.73
CA VAL A 120 16.56 7.30 7.00
C VAL A 120 16.51 8.80 6.75
N LYS A 121 17.26 9.32 5.77
CA LYS A 121 17.23 10.73 5.39
C LYS A 121 15.83 11.19 4.93
N GLN A 122 15.11 10.36 4.19
CA GLN A 122 13.75 10.70 3.75
C GLN A 122 12.76 10.65 4.91
N LEU A 123 12.88 9.66 5.80
CA LEU A 123 12.03 9.54 6.99
C LEU A 123 12.11 10.77 7.90
N HIS A 124 13.30 11.34 8.09
CA HIS A 124 13.48 12.58 8.85
C HIS A 124 12.90 13.83 8.17
N ARG A 125 12.57 13.76 6.87
CA ARG A 125 12.03 14.90 6.12
C ARG A 125 10.52 14.79 5.98
N VAL A 126 10.06 13.76 5.28
CA VAL A 126 8.65 13.52 4.99
C VAL A 126 8.44 12.00 4.87
N PRO A 127 7.85 11.34 5.88
CA PRO A 127 7.66 9.89 5.88
C PRO A 127 6.45 9.45 5.03
N TYR A 128 5.41 10.28 4.92
CA TYR A 128 4.19 9.96 4.19
C TYR A 128 3.47 11.22 3.69
N VAL A 129 2.87 11.11 2.50
CA VAL A 129 2.00 12.12 1.88
C VAL A 129 0.92 11.41 1.09
N ASN A 130 -0.32 11.92 1.14
CA ASN A 130 -1.42 11.41 0.33
C ASN A 130 -1.23 11.83 -1.15
N SER A 131 -1.11 10.83 -2.03
CA SER A 131 -0.86 11.03 -3.46
C SER A 131 -2.06 11.57 -4.25
N ASN A 132 -3.25 11.64 -3.67
CA ASN A 132 -4.44 12.16 -4.37
C ASN A 132 -4.34 13.68 -4.61
N GLU A 133 -3.78 14.42 -3.65
CA GLU A 133 -3.74 15.89 -3.69
C GLU A 133 -2.32 16.44 -3.64
N MET A 134 -1.39 15.68 -3.07
CA MET A 134 -0.05 16.16 -2.74
C MET A 134 1.02 15.28 -3.38
N THR A 135 2.23 15.83 -3.51
CA THR A 135 3.37 15.12 -4.09
C THR A 135 4.68 15.49 -3.42
N CYS A 136 5.68 14.62 -3.56
CA CYS A 136 7.02 14.83 -3.03
C CYS A 136 8.05 14.94 -4.16
N ARG A 137 9.07 15.79 -3.97
CA ARG A 137 10.17 15.93 -4.95
C ARG A 137 10.86 14.61 -5.27
N ILE A 138 10.98 13.72 -4.28
CA ILE A 138 11.61 12.40 -4.47
C ILE A 138 10.82 11.50 -5.42
N VAL A 139 9.48 11.58 -5.40
CA VAL A 139 8.60 10.83 -6.29
C VAL A 139 8.77 11.31 -7.73
N LYS A 140 8.81 12.63 -7.95
CA LYS A 140 9.06 13.19 -9.30
C LYS A 140 10.43 12.79 -9.85
N ARG A 141 11.48 12.92 -9.06
CA ARG A 141 12.84 12.50 -9.47
C ARG A 141 12.93 11.00 -9.77
N TYR A 142 12.21 10.19 -9.00
CA TYR A 142 12.15 8.74 -9.25
C TYR A 142 11.40 8.42 -10.54
N ALA A 143 10.27 9.08 -10.79
CA ALA A 143 9.52 8.96 -12.04
C ALA A 143 10.37 9.33 -13.26
N GLU A 144 11.05 10.47 -13.22
CA GLU A 144 11.96 10.92 -14.29
C GLU A 144 13.08 9.90 -14.55
N ALA A 145 13.70 9.37 -13.48
CA ALA A 145 14.74 8.36 -13.60
C ALA A 145 14.23 7.05 -14.24
N LEU A 146 13.02 6.61 -13.90
CA LEU A 146 12.40 5.43 -14.51
C LEU A 146 12.09 5.67 -15.98
N LEU A 147 11.45 6.80 -16.32
CA LEU A 147 11.11 7.11 -17.70
C LEU A 147 12.36 7.22 -18.59
N ALA A 148 13.46 7.75 -18.06
CA ALA A 148 14.72 7.81 -18.78
C ALA A 148 15.25 6.42 -19.19
N THR A 149 14.98 5.37 -18.42
CA THR A 149 15.39 3.99 -18.77
C THR A 149 14.53 3.34 -19.87
N THR A 150 13.44 3.99 -20.27
CA THR A 150 12.50 3.47 -21.26
C THR A 150 12.78 3.95 -22.68
N TRP A 151 13.85 4.73 -22.90
CA TRP A 151 14.25 5.21 -24.23
C TRP A 151 13.15 5.97 -24.98
N GLY A 152 12.27 6.65 -24.25
CA GLY A 152 11.15 7.42 -24.82
C GLY A 152 9.90 6.59 -25.14
N HIS A 153 9.87 5.30 -24.82
CA HIS A 153 8.68 4.46 -25.03
C HIS A 153 7.55 4.75 -24.04
N LEU A 154 7.86 5.19 -22.82
CA LEU A 154 6.86 5.56 -21.81
C LEU A 154 6.86 7.07 -21.56
N VAL A 155 5.67 7.62 -21.32
CA VAL A 155 5.45 9.06 -21.09
C VAL A 155 5.09 9.41 -19.64
N SER A 156 4.65 8.42 -18.87
CA SER A 156 4.20 8.60 -17.49
C SER A 156 4.30 7.28 -16.70
N CYS A 157 4.39 7.38 -15.39
CA CYS A 157 4.37 6.23 -14.48
C CYS A 157 3.44 6.50 -13.30
N VAL A 158 2.75 5.45 -12.85
CA VAL A 158 1.92 5.46 -11.65
C VAL A 158 2.51 4.46 -10.65
N PHE A 159 2.52 4.83 -9.37
CA PHE A 159 3.13 4.02 -8.31
C PHE A 159 2.06 3.30 -7.50
N TYR A 160 2.29 2.02 -7.20
CA TYR A 160 1.49 1.19 -6.31
C TYR A 160 2.41 0.45 -5.33
N SER A 161 1.86 0.03 -4.19
CA SER A 161 2.65 -0.70 -3.18
C SER A 161 2.86 -2.18 -3.49
N SER A 162 2.08 -2.78 -4.39
CA SER A 162 2.14 -4.22 -4.69
C SER A 162 1.79 -4.50 -6.15
N GLY A 163 2.41 -5.53 -6.72
CA GLY A 163 2.22 -5.94 -8.11
C GLY A 163 0.79 -6.33 -8.47
N LYS A 164 0.02 -6.88 -7.52
CA LYS A 164 -1.40 -7.24 -7.76
C LYS A 164 -2.23 -6.01 -8.17
N TYR A 165 -2.03 -4.88 -7.48
CA TYR A 165 -2.73 -3.63 -7.81
C TYR A 165 -2.28 -3.05 -9.16
N ILE A 166 -1.03 -3.31 -9.56
CA ILE A 166 -0.53 -2.91 -10.89
C ILE A 166 -1.29 -3.67 -11.97
N SER A 167 -1.36 -5.00 -11.88
CA SER A 167 -2.09 -5.82 -12.87
C SER A 167 -3.55 -5.42 -12.97
N GLU A 168 -4.23 -5.24 -11.84
CA GLU A 168 -5.64 -4.84 -11.81
C GLU A 168 -5.87 -3.44 -12.39
N SER A 169 -5.01 -2.48 -12.02
CA SER A 169 -5.08 -1.11 -12.53
C SER A 169 -4.79 -1.06 -14.03
N HIS A 170 -3.79 -1.77 -14.50
CA HIS A 170 -3.44 -1.85 -15.92
C HIS A 170 -4.62 -2.32 -16.77
N THR A 171 -5.29 -3.41 -16.34
CA THR A 171 -6.49 -3.91 -17.02
C THR A 171 -7.59 -2.85 -17.03
N ARG A 172 -7.87 -2.19 -15.89
CA ARG A 172 -8.87 -1.10 -15.83
C ARG A 172 -8.54 0.06 -16.76
N TYR A 173 -7.30 0.56 -16.74
CA TYR A 173 -6.87 1.65 -17.60
C TYR A 173 -6.99 1.30 -19.09
N SER A 174 -6.63 0.06 -19.45
CA SER A 174 -6.72 -0.43 -20.83
C SER A 174 -8.17 -0.48 -21.31
N LEU A 175 -9.08 -0.98 -20.48
CA LEU A 175 -10.50 -1.06 -20.80
C LEU A 175 -11.17 0.32 -20.91
N THR A 176 -10.86 1.25 -20.01
CA THR A 176 -11.40 2.62 -20.09
C THR A 176 -10.94 3.32 -21.36
N ARG A 177 -9.65 3.22 -21.71
CA ARG A 177 -9.14 3.81 -22.94
C ARG A 177 -9.77 3.21 -24.20
N CYS A 178 -10.04 1.91 -24.19
CA CYS A 178 -10.74 1.24 -25.29
C CYS A 178 -12.20 1.72 -25.43
N ARG A 179 -12.89 2.04 -24.33
CA ARG A 179 -14.26 2.61 -24.37
C ARG A 179 -14.29 4.05 -24.87
N ASP A 180 -13.25 4.83 -24.56
CA ASP A 180 -13.16 6.23 -24.98
C ASP A 180 -12.68 6.36 -26.44
N CYS A 181 -11.92 5.39 -26.94
CA CYS A 181 -11.63 5.25 -28.37
C CYS A 181 -12.88 4.70 -29.07
N LYS A 182 -13.65 5.58 -29.72
CA LYS A 182 -14.66 5.19 -30.72
C LYS A 182 -13.94 4.58 -31.94
N CYS A 183 -13.56 3.32 -31.86
CA CYS A 183 -13.26 2.46 -33.00
C CYS A 183 -14.48 1.57 -33.30
#